data_AF-A0A2V9W2V5-F1
#
_entry.id   AF-A0A2V9W2V5-F1
#
_cell.length_a   1.000
_cell.length_b   1.000
_cell.length_c   1.000
_cell.angle_alpha   90.00
_cell.angle_beta   90.00
_cell.angle_gamma   90.00
#
_symmetry.space_group_name_H-M   'P 1'
#
loop_
_entity.id
_entity.type
_entity.pdbx_description
1 polymer ?
#
loop_
_entity_poly.entity_id
_entity_poly.type
_entity_poly.pdbx_seq_one_letter_code
_entity_poly.pdbx_strand_id
1 'polypeptide(L)' 'MHDLRSESLADAINRHRGEAREVIENFREGLSPAQQQQVLPFLKTL' A
#
# COMPACT_ATOMS: atom_id res chain seq x y z
N MET A 1 -17.32 -1.30 9.62
CA MET A 1 -16.19 -1.36 8.67
C MET A 1 -15.49 -2.70 8.79
N HIS A 2 -14.80 -3.14 7.73
CA HIS A 2 -14.31 -4.52 7.56
C HIS A 2 -13.20 -4.94 8.53
N ASP A 3 -12.59 -3.99 9.25
CA ASP A 3 -11.49 -4.22 10.20
C ASP A 3 -11.94 -4.38 11.66
N LEU A 4 -13.23 -4.15 11.97
CA LEU A 4 -13.82 -4.08 13.32
C LEU A 4 -13.10 -3.15 14.30
N ARG A 5 -12.12 -2.37 13.83
CA ARG A 5 -11.25 -1.51 14.64
C ARG A 5 -11.60 -0.04 14.45
N SER A 6 -12.22 0.31 13.34
CA SER A 6 -12.58 1.67 12.98
C SER A 6 -14.07 1.93 13.25
N GLU A 7 -14.37 2.86 14.15
CA GLU A 7 -15.74 3.20 14.58
C GLU A 7 -16.45 4.15 13.62
N SER A 8 -15.69 4.98 12.89
CA SER A 8 -16.19 5.90 11.87
C SER A 8 -15.30 5.91 10.61
N LEU A 9 -15.87 6.30 9.46
CA LEU A 9 -15.11 6.42 8.20
C LEU A 9 -13.89 7.35 8.33
N ALA A 10 -14.03 8.44 9.09
CA ALA A 10 -12.93 9.36 9.36
C ALA A 10 -11.80 8.68 10.14
N ASP A 11 -12.14 7.80 11.09
CA ASP A 11 -11.15 7.02 11.84
C ASP A 11 -10.43 6.00 10.96
N ALA A 12 -11.13 5.34 10.04
CA ALA A 12 -10.46 4.47 9.07
C ALA A 12 -9.51 5.26 8.16
N ILE A 13 -9.95 6.41 7.63
CA ILE A 13 -9.09 7.26 6.79
C ILE A 13 -7.85 7.72 7.56
N ASN A 14 -8.01 8.14 8.82
CA ASN A 14 -6.90 8.59 9.65
C ASN A 14 -5.99 7.43 10.07
N ARG A 15 -6.54 6.24 10.35
CA ARG A 15 -5.76 5.06 10.74
C ARG A 15 -4.93 4.51 9.59
N HIS A 16 -5.51 4.44 8.39
CA HIS A 16 -4.81 3.99 7.19
C HIS A 16 -3.91 5.08 6.58
N ARG A 17 -3.90 6.29 7.17
CA ARG A 17 -3.07 7.39 6.71
C ARG A 17 -1.60 7.02 6.85
N GLY A 18 -0.92 6.91 5.71
CA GLY A 18 0.52 6.66 5.68
C GLY A 18 0.90 5.17 5.69
N GLU A 19 -0.05 4.23 5.75
CA GLU A 19 0.27 2.80 5.59
C GLU A 19 0.91 2.50 4.24
N ALA A 20 0.51 3.24 3.20
CA ALA A 20 1.13 3.15 1.89
C ALA A 20 2.54 3.75 1.82
N ARG A 21 2.96 4.54 2.83
CA ARG A 21 4.23 5.28 2.78
C ARG A 21 5.43 4.34 2.72
N GLU A 22 5.49 3.38 3.63
CA GLU A 22 6.56 2.39 3.67
C GLU A 22 6.60 1.55 2.39
N VAL A 23 5.43 1.17 1.86
CA VAL A 23 5.32 0.44 0.59
C VAL A 23 5.85 1.27 -0.58
N ILE A 24 5.52 2.57 -0.63
CA ILE A 24 6.00 3.48 -1.67
C ILE A 24 7.52 3.70 -1.58
N GLU A 25 8.04 3.90 -0.37
CA GLU A 25 9.48 4.08 -0.12
C GLU A 25 10.25 2.83 -0.54
N ASN A 26 9.81 1.64 -0.10
CA ASN A 26 10.41 0.36 -0.51
C ASN A 26 10.33 0.11 -2.02
N PHE A 27 9.22 0.48 -2.66
CA PHE A 27 9.09 0.36 -4.11
C PHE A 27 10.06 1.28 -4.86
N ARG A 28 10.21 2.53 -4.41
CA ARG A 28 11.03 3.55 -5.09
C ARG A 28 12.53 3.37 -4.86
N GLU A 29 12.91 3.07 -3.63
CA GLU A 29 14.31 3.07 -3.18
C GLU A 29 14.90 1.66 -3.07
N GLY A 30 14.07 0.67 -2.77
CA GLY A 30 14.49 -0.72 -2.57
C GLY A 30 14.50 -1.58 -3.84
N LEU A 31 13.87 -1.14 -4.93
CA LEU A 31 13.78 -1.90 -6.18
C LEU A 31 14.51 -1.20 -7.32
N SER A 32 15.21 -2.00 -8.13
CA SER A 32 15.73 -1.52 -9.42
C SER A 32 14.59 -1.19 -10.40
N PRO A 33 14.83 -0.35 -11.42
CA PRO A 33 13.80 0.00 -12.40
C PRO A 33 13.18 -1.21 -13.11
N ALA A 34 13.96 -2.27 -13.36
CA ALA A 34 13.47 -3.50 -13.97
C ALA A 34 12.50 -4.26 -13.03
N GLN A 35 12.82 -4.31 -11.74
CA GLN A 35 11.94 -4.94 -10.74
C GLN A 35 10.65 -4.15 -10.55
N GLN A 36 10.73 -2.81 -10.51
CA GLN A 36 9.55 -1.94 -10.42
C GLN A 36 8.55 -2.21 -11.56
N GLN A 37 9.04 -2.39 -12.79
CA GLN A 37 8.19 -2.71 -13.95
C GLN A 37 7.50 -4.07 -13.84
N GLN A 38 8.07 -5.04 -13.11
CA GLN A 38 7.50 -6.37 -12.93
C GLN A 38 6.46 -6.45 -11.81
N VAL A 39 6.43 -5.50 -10.87
CA VAL A 39 5.44 -5.45 -9.79
C VAL A 39 4.02 -5.33 -10.33
N LEU A 40 3.79 -4.42 -11.30
CA LEU A 40 2.44 -4.21 -11.85
C LEU A 40 1.86 -5.45 -12.56
N PRO A 41 2.60 -6.15 -13.44
CA PRO A 41 2.18 -7.44 -13.98
C PRO A 41 1.90 -8.49 -12.91
N PHE A 42 2.78 -8.62 -11.90
CA PHE A 42 2.59 -9.57 -10.81
C PHE A 42 1.30 -9.30 -10.01
N LEU A 43 1.03 -8.03 -9.68
CA LEU A 43 -0.19 -7.66 -8.95
C LEU A 43 -1.48 -7.94 -9.74
N LYS A 44 -1.42 -7.99 -11.07
CA LYS A 44 -2.58 -8.33 -11.93
C LYS A 44 -2.92 -9.81 -11.95
N THR A 45 -2.06 -10.68 -11.41
CA THR A 45 -2.30 -12.13 -11.33
C THR A 45 -2.82 -12.58 -9.96
N LEU A 46 -2.98 -11.65 -9.02
CA LEU A 46 -3.55 -11.88 -7.68
C LEU A 46 -5.07 -11.69 -7.72
#